data_AF-A0A3E4EGQ6-F1
#
_entry.id   AF-A0A3E4EGQ6-F1
#
_cell.length_a   1.000
_cell.length_b   1.000
_cell.length_c   1.000
_cell.angle_alpha   90.00
_cell.angle_beta   90.00
_cell.angle_gamma   90.00
#
_symmetry.space_group_name_H-M   'P 1'
#
loop_
_entity.id
_entity.type
_entity.pdbx_description
1 polymer ?
#
loop_
_entity_poly.entity_id
_entity_poly.type
_entity_poly.pdbx_seq_one_letter_code
_entity_poly.pdbx_strand_id
1 'polypeptide(L)'
;QELKLSDAFEKPTDEPNLELKCKVYNINDGKNKAIMESCGWLNDYMTFVNKVREYHADGAFDDLAIDIEKAIDYCIDNDILKEFLKTYRSEVTKSMQLNYEFDRQLELERADAIEEGLEQGIKQGLEQGLEQGLEQGLEQGLEQGIELINQLNQILLSEGKYDELQKASKDKVYQKKLLAEYGLLNEKQGE
;
A
#
# COMPACT_ATOMS: atom_id res chain seq x y z
N GLN A 1 -8.15 21.15 -5.75
CA GLN A 1 -6.86 20.65 -6.25
C GLN A 1 -6.53 21.37 -7.54
N GLU A 2 -5.27 21.66 -7.82
CA GLU A 2 -4.83 22.15 -9.15
C GLU A 2 -4.12 20.99 -9.85
N LEU A 3 -4.50 20.71 -11.09
CA LEU A 3 -3.86 19.72 -11.97
C LEU A 3 -3.13 20.45 -13.08
N LYS A 4 -1.94 19.99 -13.44
CA LYS A 4 -1.21 20.49 -14.60
C LYS A 4 -1.27 19.48 -15.72
N LEU A 5 -1.26 19.97 -16.96
CA LEU A 5 -1.22 19.10 -18.13
C LEU A 5 0.13 18.38 -18.22
N SER A 6 1.22 19.05 -17.81
CA SER A 6 2.55 18.46 -17.75
C SER A 6 2.65 17.23 -16.85
N ASP A 7 1.83 17.13 -15.78
CA ASP A 7 1.78 15.95 -14.91
C ASP A 7 1.34 14.67 -15.66
N ALA A 8 0.68 14.82 -16.82
CA ALA A 8 0.23 13.71 -17.66
C ALA A 8 1.18 13.39 -18.82
N PHE A 9 2.32 14.09 -18.95
CA PHE A 9 3.26 13.83 -20.04
C PHE A 9 4.07 12.56 -19.78
N GLU A 10 4.24 11.73 -20.81
CA GLU A 10 5.08 10.53 -20.74
C GLU A 10 6.54 10.86 -20.40
N LYS A 11 7.03 12.02 -20.87
CA LYS A 11 8.35 12.56 -20.52
C LYS A 11 8.16 13.73 -19.57
N PRO A 12 8.56 13.59 -18.29
CA PRO A 12 8.53 14.68 -17.34
C PRO A 12 9.36 15.86 -17.85
N THR A 13 8.82 17.07 -17.69
CA THR A 13 9.52 18.31 -18.02
C THR A 13 9.06 19.41 -17.07
N ASP A 14 10.03 20.19 -16.57
CA ASP A 14 9.74 21.35 -15.73
C ASP A 14 9.42 22.60 -16.57
N GLU A 15 9.74 22.57 -17.86
CA GLU A 15 9.54 23.69 -18.80
C GLU A 15 8.72 23.25 -20.02
N PRO A 16 7.41 23.00 -19.86
CA PRO A 16 6.55 22.70 -20.99
C PRO A 16 6.31 23.96 -21.84
N ASN A 17 6.34 23.81 -23.17
CA ASN A 17 6.04 24.91 -24.10
C ASN A 17 4.59 25.43 -23.97
N LEU A 18 3.67 24.62 -23.44
CA LEU A 18 2.29 24.97 -23.14
C LEU A 18 1.87 24.27 -21.84
N GLU A 19 1.33 25.03 -20.89
CA GLU A 19 0.83 24.50 -19.63
C GLU A 19 -0.65 24.86 -19.44
N LEU A 20 -1.49 23.84 -19.23
CA LEU A 20 -2.90 24.02 -18.84
C LEU A 20 -3.04 23.66 -17.37
N LYS A 21 -3.49 24.64 -16.56
CA LYS A 21 -3.78 24.44 -15.15
C LYS A 21 -5.28 24.36 -14.93
N CYS A 22 -5.73 23.21 -14.45
CA CYS A 22 -7.13 22.95 -14.15
C CYS A 22 -7.36 22.98 -12.64
N LYS A 23 -8.31 23.80 -12.18
CA LYS A 23 -8.79 23.74 -10.80
C LYS A 23 -9.92 22.72 -10.69
N VAL A 24 -9.69 21.68 -9.91
CA VAL A 24 -10.65 20.62 -9.61
C VAL A 24 -11.26 20.88 -8.23
N TYR A 25 -12.60 20.91 -8.20
CA TYR A 25 -13.38 21.08 -6.99
C TYR A 25 -14.11 19.79 -6.64
N ASN A 26 -14.03 19.40 -5.36
CA ASN A 26 -14.79 18.27 -4.84
C ASN A 26 -16.22 18.74 -4.54
N ILE A 27 -17.19 18.19 -5.26
CA ILE A 27 -18.61 18.55 -5.14
C ILE A 27 -19.39 17.60 -4.23
N ASN A 28 -18.73 16.62 -3.60
CA ASN A 28 -19.39 15.75 -2.62
C ASN A 28 -19.93 16.53 -1.43
N ASP A 29 -20.89 15.93 -0.73
CA ASP A 29 -21.56 16.58 0.40
C ASP A 29 -20.56 17.10 1.45
N GLY A 30 -20.87 18.27 2.00
CA GLY A 30 -20.02 18.98 2.96
C GLY A 30 -18.75 19.61 2.39
N LYS A 31 -18.46 19.49 1.09
CA LYS A 31 -17.31 20.13 0.42
C LYS A 31 -17.76 21.29 -0.47
N ASN A 32 -16.88 22.29 -0.64
CA ASN A 32 -17.09 23.46 -1.52
C ASN A 32 -18.50 24.10 -1.40
N LYS A 33 -18.98 24.31 -0.16
CA LYS A 33 -20.33 24.83 0.12
C LYS A 33 -20.69 26.10 -0.66
N ALA A 34 -19.76 27.05 -0.77
CA ALA A 34 -19.98 28.27 -1.53
C ALA A 34 -20.32 28.01 -3.01
N ILE A 35 -19.76 26.97 -3.62
CA ILE A 35 -20.07 26.58 -5.01
C ILE A 35 -21.49 26.01 -5.07
N MET A 36 -21.84 25.13 -4.12
CA MET A 36 -23.19 24.54 -4.03
C MET A 36 -24.25 25.64 -3.83
N GLU A 37 -24.02 26.55 -2.88
CA GLU A 37 -24.92 27.69 -2.61
C GLU A 37 -25.04 28.64 -3.80
N SER A 38 -24.00 28.77 -4.62
CA SER A 38 -24.02 29.65 -5.80
C SER A 38 -24.76 29.07 -7.01
N CYS A 39 -25.01 27.75 -7.04
CA CYS A 39 -25.57 27.08 -8.21
C CYS A 39 -26.65 26.06 -7.80
N GLY A 40 -27.91 26.48 -7.85
CA GLY A 40 -29.06 25.64 -7.48
C GLY A 40 -29.13 24.33 -8.26
N TRP A 41 -28.94 24.35 -9.58
CA TRP A 41 -28.93 23.13 -10.39
C TRP A 41 -27.86 22.11 -9.97
N LEU A 42 -26.66 22.60 -9.64
CA LEU A 42 -25.58 21.73 -9.18
C LEU A 42 -25.88 21.17 -7.79
N ASN A 43 -26.43 22.00 -6.91
CA ASN A 43 -26.86 21.58 -5.58
C ASN A 43 -27.97 20.53 -5.64
N ASP A 44 -28.97 20.72 -6.51
CA ASP A 44 -30.07 19.78 -6.69
C ASP A 44 -29.58 18.46 -7.27
N TYR A 45 -28.69 18.51 -8.28
CA TYR A 45 -28.04 17.32 -8.81
C TYR A 45 -27.27 16.54 -7.75
N MET A 46 -26.44 17.23 -6.95
CA MET A 46 -25.71 16.57 -5.88
C MET A 46 -26.63 16.01 -4.79
N THR A 47 -27.74 16.69 -4.50
CA THR A 47 -28.75 16.19 -3.56
C THR A 47 -29.37 14.88 -4.07
N PHE A 48 -29.73 14.80 -5.35
CA PHE A 48 -30.21 13.56 -5.97
C PHE A 48 -29.16 12.45 -5.90
N VAL A 49 -27.91 12.71 -6.30
CA VAL A 49 -26.82 11.73 -6.24
C VAL A 49 -26.60 11.20 -4.83
N ASN A 50 -26.62 12.09 -3.83
CA ASN A 50 -26.46 11.70 -2.43
C ASN A 50 -27.64 10.85 -1.93
N LYS A 51 -28.87 11.12 -2.39
CA LYS A 51 -30.03 10.31 -2.04
C LYS A 51 -29.98 8.90 -2.62
N VAL A 52 -29.49 8.74 -3.86
CA VAL A 52 -29.22 7.40 -4.42
C VAL A 52 -28.20 6.66 -3.56
N ARG A 53 -27.09 7.31 -3.21
CA ARG A 53 -26.05 6.73 -2.34
C ARG A 53 -26.58 6.35 -0.96
N GLU A 54 -27.42 7.20 -0.36
CA GLU A 54 -28.02 6.97 0.96
C GLU A 54 -28.95 5.74 0.95
N TYR A 55 -29.80 5.61 -0.08
CA TYR A 55 -30.70 4.46 -0.18
C TYR A 55 -29.95 3.17 -0.52
N HIS A 56 -28.88 3.26 -1.30
CA HIS A 56 -28.10 2.10 -1.73
C HIS A 56 -26.93 1.75 -0.80
N ALA A 57 -26.73 2.45 0.31
CA ALA A 57 -25.54 2.30 1.16
C ALA A 57 -25.27 0.85 1.64
N ASP A 58 -26.35 0.11 1.91
CA ASP A 58 -26.33 -1.30 2.34
C ASP A 58 -27.11 -2.22 1.38
N GLY A 59 -27.45 -1.73 0.18
CA GLY A 59 -28.29 -2.43 -0.80
C GLY A 59 -27.54 -3.54 -1.52
N ALA A 60 -28.26 -4.59 -1.93
CA ALA A 60 -27.71 -5.54 -2.90
C ALA A 60 -27.67 -4.88 -4.29
N PHE A 61 -26.76 -5.35 -5.14
CA PHE A 61 -26.59 -4.81 -6.50
C PHE A 61 -27.90 -4.81 -7.30
N ASP A 62 -28.71 -5.86 -7.13
CA ASP A 62 -30.01 -6.03 -7.81
C ASP A 62 -31.06 -5.00 -7.37
N ASP A 63 -30.86 -4.32 -6.23
CA ASP A 63 -31.78 -3.32 -5.69
C ASP A 63 -31.50 -1.90 -6.20
N LEU A 64 -30.37 -1.67 -6.89
CA LEU A 64 -29.94 -0.33 -7.31
C LEU A 64 -30.99 0.43 -8.13
N ALA A 65 -31.67 -0.25 -9.06
CA ALA A 65 -32.72 0.38 -9.84
C ALA A 65 -33.90 0.84 -8.96
N ILE A 66 -34.23 0.07 -7.93
CA ILE A 66 -35.29 0.40 -6.96
C ILE A 66 -34.87 1.62 -6.13
N ASP A 67 -33.61 1.65 -5.68
CA ASP A 67 -33.06 2.77 -4.91
C ASP A 67 -32.99 4.06 -5.72
N ILE A 68 -32.63 3.98 -7.01
CA ILE A 68 -32.63 5.12 -7.92
C ILE A 68 -34.06 5.66 -8.10
N GLU A 69 -35.03 4.79 -8.38
CA GLU A 69 -36.43 5.18 -8.54
C GLU A 69 -36.98 5.85 -7.27
N LYS A 70 -36.64 5.32 -6.10
CA LYS A 70 -36.99 5.91 -4.79
C LYS A 70 -36.34 7.27 -4.57
N ALA A 71 -35.09 7.47 -5.00
CA ALA A 71 -34.41 8.76 -4.94
C ALA A 71 -35.05 9.79 -5.90
N ILE A 72 -35.48 9.35 -7.09
CA ILE A 72 -36.20 10.19 -8.04
C ILE A 72 -37.53 10.68 -7.43
N ASP A 73 -38.31 9.77 -6.81
CA ASP A 73 -39.57 10.13 -6.16
C ASP A 73 -39.35 11.17 -5.06
N TYR A 74 -38.36 10.94 -4.19
CA TYR A 74 -37.98 11.90 -3.16
C TYR A 74 -37.65 13.28 -3.75
N CYS A 75 -36.88 13.33 -4.84
CA CYS A 75 -36.48 14.59 -5.45
C CYS A 75 -37.68 15.33 -6.07
N ILE A 76 -38.58 14.62 -6.75
CA ILE A 76 -39.81 15.19 -7.32
C ILE A 76 -40.71 15.78 -6.23
N ASP A 77 -40.85 15.09 -5.11
CA ASP A 77 -41.68 15.51 -3.98
C ASP A 77 -41.11 16.73 -3.25
N ASN A 78 -39.79 16.89 -3.26
CA ASN A 78 -39.08 17.99 -2.59
C ASN A 78 -38.64 19.12 -3.54
N ASP A 79 -39.17 19.15 -4.76
CA ASP A 79 -38.89 20.17 -5.79
C ASP A 79 -37.42 20.23 -6.27
N ILE A 80 -36.70 19.11 -6.17
CA ILE A 80 -35.30 18.95 -6.56
C ILE A 80 -35.26 18.37 -7.98
N LEU A 81 -34.72 19.11 -8.96
CA LEU A 81 -34.69 18.71 -10.38
C LEU A 81 -36.05 18.23 -10.93
N LYS A 82 -37.16 18.64 -10.32
CA LYS A 82 -38.47 17.98 -10.45
C LYS A 82 -38.94 17.80 -11.89
N GLU A 83 -38.95 18.86 -12.68
CA GLU A 83 -39.45 18.82 -14.06
C GLU A 83 -38.52 18.02 -14.98
N PHE A 84 -37.21 18.09 -14.74
CA PHE A 84 -36.21 17.27 -15.42
C PHE A 84 -36.42 15.78 -15.12
N LEU A 85 -36.50 15.41 -13.83
CA LEU A 85 -36.67 14.03 -13.41
C LEU A 85 -38.01 13.43 -13.83
N LYS A 86 -39.09 14.22 -13.88
CA LYS A 86 -40.37 13.78 -14.45
C LYS A 86 -40.27 13.44 -15.93
N THR A 87 -39.52 14.25 -16.69
CA THR A 87 -39.41 14.11 -18.14
C THR A 87 -38.47 12.98 -18.53
N TYR A 88 -37.30 12.89 -17.88
CA TYR A 88 -36.20 12.01 -18.25
C TYR A 88 -36.02 10.82 -17.30
N ARG A 89 -37.05 10.48 -16.51
CA ARG A 89 -37.00 9.43 -15.48
C ARG A 89 -36.32 8.15 -15.94
N SER A 90 -36.80 7.58 -17.05
CA SER A 90 -36.28 6.30 -17.56
C SER A 90 -34.82 6.37 -18.01
N GLU A 91 -34.41 7.49 -18.63
CA GLU A 91 -33.02 7.66 -19.05
C GLU A 91 -32.10 7.89 -17.86
N VAL A 92 -32.54 8.65 -16.85
CA VAL A 92 -31.79 8.87 -15.61
C VAL A 92 -31.59 7.54 -14.89
N THR A 93 -32.64 6.74 -14.70
CA THR A 93 -32.52 5.43 -14.05
C THR A 93 -31.53 4.53 -14.76
N LYS A 94 -31.66 4.37 -16.09
CA LYS A 94 -30.77 3.51 -16.88
C LYS A 94 -29.33 4.01 -16.90
N SER A 95 -29.14 5.31 -17.13
CA SER A 95 -27.79 5.89 -17.19
C SER A 95 -27.10 5.82 -15.84
N MET A 96 -27.82 6.07 -14.76
CA MET A 96 -27.25 6.07 -13.42
C MET A 96 -26.94 4.65 -12.96
N GLN A 97 -27.81 3.69 -13.27
CA GLN A 97 -27.53 2.27 -13.06
C GLN A 97 -26.22 1.89 -13.77
N LEU A 98 -26.10 2.11 -15.08
CA LEU A 98 -24.89 1.75 -15.83
C LEU A 98 -23.62 2.39 -15.27
N ASN A 99 -23.67 3.69 -14.95
CA ASN A 99 -22.51 4.42 -14.44
C ASN A 99 -22.11 3.93 -13.04
N TYR A 100 -23.09 3.69 -12.16
CA TYR A 100 -22.82 3.23 -10.80
C TYR A 100 -22.26 1.82 -10.78
N GLU A 101 -22.81 0.92 -11.60
CA GLU A 101 -22.28 -0.44 -11.78
C GLU A 101 -20.83 -0.42 -12.28
N PHE A 102 -20.53 0.44 -13.26
CA PHE A 102 -19.17 0.61 -13.79
C PHE A 102 -18.19 1.21 -12.76
N ASP A 103 -18.59 2.27 -12.06
CA ASP A 103 -17.77 2.89 -11.02
C ASP A 103 -17.46 1.89 -9.89
N ARG A 104 -18.46 1.10 -9.48
CA ARG A 104 -18.29 0.07 -8.46
C ARG A 104 -17.35 -1.05 -8.91
N GLN A 105 -17.48 -1.48 -10.16
CA GLN A 105 -16.57 -2.47 -10.74
C GLN A 105 -15.12 -1.95 -10.76
N LEU A 106 -14.92 -0.70 -11.19
CA LEU A 106 -13.61 -0.06 -11.21
C LEU A 106 -13.01 0.10 -9.80
N GLU A 107 -13.84 0.38 -8.79
CA GLU A 107 -13.41 0.42 -7.39
C GLU A 107 -12.92 -0.94 -6.91
N LEU A 108 -13.65 -2.02 -7.20
CA LEU A 108 -13.26 -3.39 -6.86
C LEU A 108 -11.94 -3.76 -7.53
N GLU A 109 -11.81 -3.53 -8.84
CA GLU A 109 -10.57 -3.81 -9.59
C GLU A 109 -9.37 -3.03 -9.02
N ARG A 110 -9.57 -1.79 -8.59
CA ARG A 110 -8.51 -1.01 -7.93
C ARG A 110 -8.16 -1.55 -6.55
N ALA A 111 -9.15 -1.97 -5.77
CA ALA A 111 -8.93 -2.56 -4.46
C ALA A 111 -8.11 -3.86 -4.59
N ASP A 112 -8.51 -4.74 -5.50
CA ASP A 112 -7.80 -5.98 -5.82
C ASP A 112 -6.36 -5.68 -6.28
N ALA A 113 -6.16 -4.72 -7.18
CA ALA A 113 -4.82 -4.34 -7.64
C ALA A 113 -3.93 -3.76 -6.52
N ILE A 114 -4.51 -3.01 -5.58
CA ILE A 114 -3.79 -2.50 -4.40
C ILE A 114 -3.42 -3.64 -3.47
N GLU A 115 -4.35 -4.57 -3.23
CA GLU A 115 -4.13 -5.74 -2.39
C GLU A 115 -3.04 -6.64 -2.96
N GLU A 116 -3.11 -6.98 -4.24
CA GLU A 116 -2.08 -7.74 -4.96
C GLU A 116 -0.73 -7.02 -4.92
N GLY A 117 -0.71 -5.71 -5.14
CA GLY A 117 0.51 -4.91 -5.08
C GLY A 117 1.15 -4.89 -3.69
N LEU A 118 0.33 -4.80 -2.63
CA LEU A 118 0.80 -4.86 -1.25
C LEU A 118 1.35 -6.25 -0.91
N GLU A 119 0.63 -7.31 -1.28
CA GLU A 119 1.07 -8.69 -1.06
C GLU A 119 2.40 -8.98 -1.76
N GLN A 120 2.52 -8.59 -3.03
CA GLN A 120 3.76 -8.71 -3.79
C GLN A 120 4.90 -7.91 -3.15
N GLY A 121 4.63 -6.67 -2.73
CA GLY A 121 5.63 -5.82 -2.08
C GLY A 121 6.13 -6.39 -0.76
N ILE A 122 5.24 -6.92 0.08
CA ILE A 122 5.60 -7.57 1.34
C ILE A 122 6.44 -8.82 1.07
N LYS A 123 6.01 -9.67 0.11
CA LYS A 123 6.72 -10.89 -0.23
C LYS A 123 8.13 -10.61 -0.72
N GLN A 124 8.29 -9.68 -1.66
CA GLN A 124 9.59 -9.28 -2.19
C GLN A 124 10.48 -8.67 -1.11
N GLY A 125 9.93 -7.79 -0.27
CA GLY A 125 10.68 -7.17 0.82
C GLY A 125 11.17 -8.19 1.85
N LEU A 126 10.34 -9.19 2.19
CA LEU A 126 10.71 -10.26 3.12
C LEU A 126 11.79 -11.17 2.53
N GLU A 127 11.65 -11.57 1.26
CA GLU A 127 12.61 -12.42 0.57
C GLU A 127 13.98 -11.74 0.48
N GLN A 128 14.02 -10.49 0.01
CA GLN A 128 15.26 -9.71 -0.08
C GLN A 128 15.89 -9.46 1.28
N GLY A 129 15.07 -9.11 2.28
CA GLY A 129 15.56 -8.85 3.63
C GLY A 129 16.14 -10.10 4.30
N LEU A 130 15.51 -11.26 4.09
CA LEU A 130 15.99 -12.53 4.63
C LEU A 130 17.27 -12.99 3.94
N GLU A 131 17.34 -12.88 2.62
CA GLU A 131 18.53 -13.24 1.83
C GLU A 131 19.72 -12.39 2.25
N GLN A 132 19.57 -11.07 2.27
CA GLN A 132 20.63 -10.14 2.68
C GLN A 132 21.04 -10.35 4.14
N GLY A 133 20.07 -10.53 5.05
CA GLY A 133 20.35 -10.75 6.46
C GLY A 133 21.09 -12.07 6.71
N LEU A 134 20.72 -13.14 6.00
CA LEU A 134 21.38 -14.43 6.12
C LEU A 134 22.80 -14.40 5.54
N GLU A 135 22.98 -13.78 4.38
CA GLU A 135 24.28 -13.63 3.73
C GLU A 135 25.25 -12.84 4.63
N GLN A 136 24.83 -11.66 5.10
CA GLN A 136 25.65 -10.83 5.99
C GLN A 136 25.93 -11.53 7.32
N GLY A 137 24.94 -12.20 7.92
CA GLY A 137 25.12 -12.93 9.17
C GLY A 137 26.09 -14.11 9.03
N LEU A 138 26.03 -14.84 7.91
CA LEU A 138 26.93 -15.94 7.64
C LEU A 138 28.36 -15.47 7.38
N GLU A 139 28.52 -14.41 6.59
CA GLU A 139 29.82 -13.81 6.28
C GLU A 139 30.50 -13.29 7.56
N GLN A 140 29.80 -12.50 8.37
CA GLN A 140 30.30 -12.00 9.64
C GLN A 140 30.62 -13.13 10.62
N GLY A 141 29.75 -14.14 10.73
CA GLY A 141 29.99 -15.28 11.61
C GLY A 141 31.20 -16.12 11.19
N LEU A 142 31.44 -16.28 9.89
CA LEU A 142 32.60 -16.99 9.36
C LEU A 142 33.89 -16.21 9.61
N GLU A 143 33.88 -14.89 9.34
CA GLU A 143 35.03 -14.02 9.55
C GLU A 143 35.44 -13.98 11.03
N GLN A 144 34.48 -13.77 11.94
CA GLN A 144 34.70 -13.86 13.38
C GLN A 144 35.24 -15.23 13.78
N GLY A 145 34.68 -16.31 13.26
CA GLY A 145 35.14 -17.67 13.54
C GLY A 145 36.60 -17.91 13.12
N ILE A 146 37.00 -17.40 11.95
CA ILE A 146 38.39 -17.47 11.47
C ILE A 146 39.32 -16.65 12.36
N GLU A 147 38.92 -15.44 12.75
CA GLU A 147 39.72 -14.58 13.61
C GLU A 147 39.97 -15.22 14.98
N LEU A 148 38.93 -15.78 15.61
CA LEU A 148 39.04 -16.49 16.89
C LEU A 148 40.00 -17.68 16.82
N ILE A 149 39.91 -18.48 15.75
CA ILE A 149 40.81 -19.63 15.54
C ILE A 149 42.26 -19.15 15.34
N ASN A 150 42.47 -18.07 14.59
CA ASN A 150 43.79 -17.51 14.36
C ASN A 150 44.41 -16.98 15.66
N GLN A 151 43.63 -16.28 16.49
CA GLN A 151 44.06 -15.80 17.81
C GLN A 151 44.45 -16.98 18.72
N LEU A 152 43.61 -18.01 18.81
CA LEU A 152 43.92 -19.22 19.59
C LEU A 152 45.22 -19.87 19.12
N ASN A 153 45.38 -20.05 17.81
CA ASN A 153 46.58 -20.65 17.23
C ASN A 153 47.84 -19.84 17.57
N GLN A 154 47.78 -18.50 17.53
CA GLN A 154 48.90 -17.64 17.90
C GLN A 154 49.28 -17.81 19.38
N ILE A 155 48.30 -17.87 20.29
CA ILE A 155 48.53 -18.07 21.73
C ILE A 155 49.21 -19.42 21.96
N LEU A 156 48.64 -20.51 21.45
CA LEU A 156 49.18 -21.87 21.64
C LEU A 156 50.60 -22.02 21.07
N LEU A 157 50.90 -21.38 19.93
CA LEU A 157 52.24 -21.35 19.35
C LEU A 157 53.22 -20.59 20.23
N SER A 158 52.81 -19.44 20.79
CA SER A 158 53.67 -18.62 21.67
C SER A 158 53.99 -19.30 23.00
N GLU A 159 53.07 -20.12 23.52
CA GLU A 159 53.25 -20.91 24.75
C GLU A 159 53.94 -22.26 24.51
N GLY A 160 54.23 -22.62 23.25
CA GLY A 160 54.84 -23.91 22.90
C GLY A 160 53.93 -25.13 23.09
N LYS A 161 52.60 -24.93 23.12
CA LYS A 161 51.59 -25.98 23.36
C LYS A 161 51.21 -26.72 22.08
N TYR A 162 52.19 -27.36 21.43
CA TYR A 162 51.99 -28.01 20.12
C TYR A 162 51.01 -29.20 20.17
N ASP A 163 50.98 -29.96 21.26
CA ASP A 163 50.07 -31.11 21.43
C ASP A 163 48.60 -30.65 21.53
N GLU A 164 48.35 -29.54 22.24
CA GLU A 164 47.01 -28.94 22.35
C GLU A 164 46.54 -28.39 21.00
N LEU A 165 47.43 -27.72 20.25
CA LEU A 165 47.14 -27.22 18.91
C LEU A 165 46.83 -28.36 17.93
N GLN A 166 47.60 -29.45 17.96
CA GLN A 166 47.35 -30.62 17.12
C GLN A 166 46.01 -31.27 17.46
N LYS A 167 45.67 -31.37 18.75
CA LYS A 167 44.38 -31.91 19.19
C LYS A 167 43.21 -31.00 18.80
N ALA A 168 43.33 -29.68 18.99
CA ALA A 168 42.31 -28.69 18.63
C ALA A 168 42.02 -28.67 17.13
N SER A 169 43.04 -28.90 16.27
CA SER A 169 42.85 -28.96 14.82
C SER A 169 41.98 -30.13 14.34
N LYS A 170 41.82 -31.17 15.15
CA LYS A 170 41.07 -32.40 14.81
C LYS A 170 39.77 -32.55 15.58
N ASP A 171 39.65 -31.87 16.72
CA ASP A 171 38.50 -31.96 17.62
C ASP A 171 37.89 -30.57 17.84
N LYS A 172 36.77 -30.33 17.17
CA LYS A 172 36.01 -29.07 17.26
C LYS A 172 35.49 -28.79 18.67
N VAL A 173 35.14 -29.82 19.44
CA VAL A 173 34.63 -29.66 20.80
C VAL A 173 35.76 -29.23 21.73
N TYR A 174 36.92 -29.85 21.58
CA TYR A 174 38.12 -29.46 22.31
C TYR A 174 38.61 -28.05 21.90
N GLN A 175 38.57 -27.70 20.61
CA GLN A 175 38.88 -26.34 20.13
C GLN A 175 37.95 -25.30 20.77
N LYS A 176 36.64 -25.54 20.79
CA LYS A 176 35.67 -24.64 21.47
C LYS A 176 35.95 -24.50 22.96
N LYS A 177 36.33 -25.58 23.63
CA LYS A 177 36.71 -25.55 25.05
C LYS A 177 37.93 -24.67 25.29
N LEU A 178 38.97 -24.79 24.45
CA LEU A 178 40.16 -23.95 24.53
C LEU A 178 39.83 -22.48 24.22
N LEU A 179 38.99 -22.20 23.21
CA LEU A 179 38.53 -20.84 22.94
C LEU A 179 37.86 -20.21 24.16
N ALA A 180 37.03 -20.96 24.90
CA ALA A 180 36.42 -20.47 26.15
C ALA A 180 37.45 -20.31 27.29
N GLU A 181 38.38 -21.25 27.44
CA GLU A 181 39.43 -21.22 28.48
C GLU A 181 40.37 -20.01 28.34
N TYR A 182 40.71 -19.65 27.10
CA TYR A 182 41.51 -18.45 26.79
C TYR A 182 40.67 -17.16 26.69
N GLY A 183 39.37 -17.22 26.99
CA GLY A 183 38.48 -16.05 26.99
C GLY A 183 38.16 -15.48 25.61
N LEU A 184 38.40 -16.25 24.55
CA LEU A 184 38.14 -15.87 23.15
C LEU A 184 36.68 -16.12 22.75
N LEU A 185 35.96 -16.97 23.47
CA LEU A 185 34.55 -17.27 23.22
C LEU A 185 33.73 -17.08 24.51
N ASN A 186 32.79 -16.13 24.50
CA ASN A 186 31.84 -15.93 25.60
C ASN A 186 30.58 -16.78 25.35
N GLU A 187 30.19 -17.62 26.32
CA GLU A 187 29.01 -18.51 26.24
C GLU A 187 27.64 -17.78 26.17
N LYS A 188 27.59 -16.44 26.07
CA LYS A 188 26.36 -15.63 26.14
C LYS A 188 25.83 -15.07 24.81
N GLN A 189 26.41 -15.40 23.66
CA GLN A 189 25.94 -14.86 22.36
C GLN A 189 24.88 -15.73 21.67
N GLY A 190 23.95 -16.30 22.44
CA GLY A 190 22.92 -17.20 21.91
C GLY A 190 21.64 -17.24 22.73
N GLU A 191 21.11 -16.07 23.10
CA GLU A 191 19.70 -15.87 23.51
C GLU A 191 19.07 -14.76 22.68
#